data_AF-A0A1V3XUG6-F1
#
_entry.id   AF-A0A1V3XUG6-F1
#
_cell.length_a   1.000
_cell.length_b   1.000
_cell.length_c   1.000
_cell.angle_alpha   90.00
_cell.angle_beta   90.00
_cell.angle_gamma   90.00
#
_symmetry.space_group_name_H-M   'P 1'
#
loop_
_entity.id
_entity.type
_entity.pdbx_description
1 polymer ?
#
loop_
_entity_poly.entity_id
_entity_poly.type
_entity_poly.pdbx_seq_one_letter_code
_entity_poly.pdbx_strand_id
1 'polypeptide(L)'
;MTESANGPPLPARWSRRKPEAAARLEAVRAALAELSQRVGVPTENLVSPELVRRLCWEWAGPRQGAADAIDEFLRAGHARAWQRRLVVPAMAAAITRANAQPDGDSP
;
A
#
# COMPACT_ATOMS: atom_id res chain seq x y z
N MET A 1 -22.19 -21.28 2.56
CA MET A 1 -21.08 -21.88 1.78
C MET A 1 -19.87 -20.97 1.94
N THR A 2 -18.98 -21.37 2.86
CA THR A 2 -17.58 -20.95 3.06
C THR A 2 -17.12 -19.59 2.50
N GLU A 3 -17.22 -18.53 3.30
CA GLU A 3 -16.49 -17.27 3.08
C GLU A 3 -15.05 -17.46 3.57
N SER A 4 -14.30 -18.34 2.89
CA SER A 4 -12.88 -18.51 3.09
C SER A 4 -12.16 -17.31 2.47
N ALA A 5 -11.95 -16.25 3.25
CA ALA A 5 -11.13 -15.13 2.82
C ALA A 5 -10.23 -14.67 3.97
N ASN A 6 -9.15 -15.42 4.22
CA ASN A 6 -7.94 -14.98 4.94
C ASN A 6 -7.17 -13.88 4.16
N GLY A 7 -7.90 -13.06 3.40
CA GLY A 7 -7.40 -11.93 2.63
C GLY A 7 -8.17 -10.67 3.04
N PRO A 8 -7.52 -9.50 3.02
CA PRO A 8 -8.15 -8.27 3.48
C PRO A 8 -9.47 -8.01 2.71
N PRO A 9 -10.50 -7.47 3.38
CA PRO A 9 -11.85 -7.37 2.83
C PRO A 9 -11.91 -6.52 1.56
N LEU A 10 -13.02 -6.55 0.81
CA LEU A 10 -13.21 -5.70 -0.36
C LEU A 10 -12.96 -4.21 -0.01
N PRO A 11 -12.31 -3.41 -0.88
CA PRO A 11 -12.03 -1.98 -0.61
C PRO A 11 -13.28 -1.20 -0.19
N ALA A 12 -14.45 -1.53 -0.75
CA ALA A 12 -15.74 -0.95 -0.37
C ALA A 12 -16.11 -1.14 1.13
N ARG A 13 -15.56 -2.17 1.79
CA ARG A 13 -15.73 -2.42 3.23
C ARG A 13 -14.64 -1.75 4.09
N TRP A 14 -13.56 -1.25 3.49
CA TRP A 14 -12.48 -0.61 4.24
C TRP A 14 -12.90 0.75 4.79
N SER A 15 -13.54 1.60 4.00
CA SER A 15 -14.00 2.92 4.46
C SER A 15 -14.93 2.84 5.67
N ARG A 16 -15.69 1.73 5.80
CA ARG A 16 -16.54 1.47 6.99
C ARG A 16 -15.79 0.93 8.21
N ARG A 17 -14.65 0.27 8.07
CA ARG A 17 -13.89 -0.33 9.19
C ARG A 17 -12.67 0.49 9.60
N LYS A 18 -11.92 0.98 8.61
CA LYS A 18 -10.66 1.71 8.74
C LYS A 18 -10.54 2.70 7.56
N PRO A 19 -11.15 3.89 7.65
CA PRO A 19 -11.07 4.91 6.59
C PRO A 19 -9.62 5.30 6.28
N GLU A 20 -8.76 5.43 7.30
CA GLU A 20 -7.34 5.71 7.11
C GLU A 20 -6.62 4.65 6.24
N ALA A 21 -6.95 3.37 6.41
CA ALA A 21 -6.36 2.30 5.62
C ALA A 21 -6.81 2.38 4.15
N ALA A 22 -8.06 2.80 3.91
CA ALA A 22 -8.57 3.03 2.56
C ALA A 22 -7.84 4.21 1.89
N ALA A 23 -7.67 5.33 2.60
CA ALA A 23 -6.92 6.49 2.10
C ALA A 23 -5.46 6.13 1.75
N ARG A 24 -4.78 5.36 2.61
CA ARG A 24 -3.43 4.84 2.33
C ARG A 24 -3.40 3.97 1.08
N LEU A 25 -4.36 3.05 0.93
CA LEU A 25 -4.41 2.15 -0.22
C LEU A 25 -4.58 2.92 -1.53
N GLU A 26 -5.48 3.90 -1.56
CA GLU A 26 -5.71 4.75 -2.73
C GLU A 26 -4.46 5.58 -3.07
N ALA A 27 -3.83 6.21 -2.08
CA ALA A 27 -2.60 6.98 -2.27
C ALA A 27 -1.46 6.09 -2.82
N VAL A 28 -1.28 4.90 -2.27
CA VAL A 28 -0.28 3.94 -2.73
C VAL A 28 -0.58 3.45 -4.15
N ARG A 29 -1.84 3.15 -4.47
CA ARG A 29 -2.26 2.74 -5.81
C ARG A 29 -1.94 3.82 -6.85
N ALA A 30 -2.24 5.08 -6.54
CA ALA A 30 -1.92 6.21 -7.40
C ALA A 30 -0.40 6.34 -7.63
N ALA A 31 0.40 6.30 -6.56
CA ALA A 31 1.87 6.39 -6.66
C ALA A 31 2.48 5.23 -7.45
N LEU A 32 1.96 4.01 -7.28
CA LEU A 32 2.39 2.84 -8.04
C LEU A 32 1.99 2.91 -9.51
N ALA A 33 0.82 3.47 -9.83
CA ALA A 33 0.38 3.69 -11.21
C ALA A 33 1.29 4.71 -11.92
N GLU A 34 1.62 5.83 -11.26
CA GLU A 34 2.60 6.79 -11.78
C GLU A 34 3.98 6.15 -11.98
N LEU A 35 4.45 5.37 -11.02
CA LEU A 35 5.74 4.67 -11.11
C LEU A 35 5.74 3.70 -12.30
N SER A 36 4.68 2.91 -12.46
CA SER A 36 4.46 2.01 -13.59
C SER A 36 4.56 2.73 -14.93
N GLN A 37 3.91 3.89 -15.07
CA GLN A 37 4.01 4.72 -16.28
C GLN A 37 5.43 5.23 -16.53
N ARG A 38 6.15 5.65 -15.47
CA ARG A 38 7.53 6.17 -15.60
C ARG A 38 8.52 5.11 -16.04
N VAL A 39 8.40 3.88 -15.52
CA VAL A 39 9.33 2.79 -15.84
C VAL A 39 8.86 1.90 -16.98
N GLY A 40 7.62 2.06 -17.44
CA GLY A 40 7.02 1.25 -18.51
C GLY A 40 6.74 -0.21 -18.11
N VAL A 41 6.58 -0.50 -16.82
CA VAL A 41 6.37 -1.86 -16.30
C VAL A 41 5.02 -1.93 -15.58
N PRO A 42 4.16 -2.91 -15.89
CA PRO A 42 2.88 -3.09 -15.20
C PRO A 42 3.03 -3.14 -13.68
N THR A 43 2.07 -2.54 -12.96
CA THR A 43 2.12 -2.45 -11.50
C THR A 43 2.20 -3.83 -10.83
N GLU A 44 1.54 -4.85 -11.39
CA GLU A 44 1.60 -6.24 -10.91
C GLU A 44 3.00 -6.87 -11.04
N ASN A 45 3.79 -6.42 -12.01
CA ASN A 45 5.19 -6.83 -12.21
C ASN A 45 6.14 -6.03 -11.31
N LEU A 46 5.72 -4.89 -10.77
CA LEU A 46 6.47 -4.12 -9.78
C LEU A 46 6.23 -4.66 -8.37
N VAL A 47 4.98 -4.91 -8.00
CA VAL A 47 4.60 -5.40 -6.67
C VAL A 47 3.26 -6.13 -6.70
N SER A 48 3.16 -7.21 -5.93
CA SER A 48 1.91 -7.97 -5.83
C SER A 48 0.80 -7.11 -5.21
N PRO A 49 -0.37 -6.95 -5.87
CA PRO A 49 -1.47 -6.14 -5.34
C PRO A 49 -2.06 -6.70 -4.04
N GLU A 50 -1.84 -7.98 -3.74
CA GLU A 50 -2.16 -8.56 -2.43
C GLU A 50 -1.24 -8.05 -1.32
N LEU A 51 0.08 -7.99 -1.57
CA LEU A 51 1.05 -7.45 -0.60
C LEU A 51 0.73 -6.00 -0.27
N VAL A 52 0.41 -5.18 -1.27
CA VAL A 52 0.01 -3.79 -1.07
C VAL A 52 -1.23 -3.67 -0.19
N ARG A 53 -2.25 -4.51 -0.43
CA ARG A 53 -3.47 -4.53 0.37
C ARG A 53 -3.18 -4.96 1.82
N ARG A 54 -2.43 -6.03 2.03
CA ARG A 54 -2.07 -6.49 3.39
C ARG A 54 -1.26 -5.44 4.14
N LEU A 55 -0.26 -4.85 3.49
CA LEU A 55 0.55 -3.77 4.06
C LEU A 55 -0.33 -2.61 4.52
N CYS A 56 -1.21 -2.06 3.66
CA CYS A 56 -2.04 -0.91 4.02
C CYS A 56 -3.02 -1.23 5.17
N TRP A 57 -3.50 -2.47 5.24
CA TRP A 57 -4.44 -2.94 6.26
C TRP A 57 -3.78 -3.16 7.63
N GLU A 58 -2.60 -3.79 7.63
CA GLU A 58 -1.80 -4.07 8.82
C GLU A 58 -0.94 -2.86 9.25
N TRP A 59 -0.89 -1.81 8.44
CA TRP A 59 -0.18 -0.58 8.74
C TRP A 59 -0.70 0.05 10.04
N ALA A 60 0.10 -0.10 11.10
CA ALA A 60 -0.15 0.49 12.41
C ALA A 60 0.67 1.78 12.64
N GLY A 61 1.40 2.26 11.63
CA GLY A 61 2.36 3.36 11.78
C GLY A 61 3.72 2.81 12.24
N PRO A 62 4.82 3.14 11.55
CA PRO A 62 6.13 2.60 11.88
C PRO A 62 6.74 3.39 13.06
N ARG A 63 7.37 2.68 14.00
CA ARG A 63 8.15 3.31 15.07
C ARG A 63 9.48 3.90 14.59
N GLN A 64 9.98 3.42 13.45
CA GLN A 64 11.36 3.61 12.99
C GLN A 64 11.48 4.26 11.60
N GLY A 65 10.40 4.31 10.81
CA GLY A 65 10.37 4.89 9.47
C GLY A 65 9.50 4.11 8.49
N ALA A 66 8.81 4.81 7.58
CA ALA A 66 7.90 4.17 6.63
C ALA A 66 8.63 3.32 5.59
N ALA A 67 9.77 3.79 5.06
CA ALA A 67 10.51 3.06 4.04
C ALA A 67 11.01 1.69 4.54
N ASP A 68 11.61 1.64 5.74
CA ASP A 68 12.19 0.40 6.28
C ASP A 68 11.11 -0.66 6.56
N ALA A 69 9.98 -0.25 7.15
CA ALA A 69 8.86 -1.15 7.39
C ALA A 69 8.27 -1.72 6.09
N ILE A 70 8.20 -0.90 5.03
CA ILE A 70 7.73 -1.34 3.71
C ILE A 70 8.74 -2.28 3.07
N ASP A 71 10.04 -1.96 3.14
CA ASP A 71 11.10 -2.79 2.57
C ASP A 71 11.13 -4.18 3.21
N GLU A 72 11.03 -4.24 4.54
CA GLU A 72 10.97 -5.49 5.31
C GLU A 72 9.72 -6.31 4.95
N PHE A 73 8.55 -5.66 4.88
CA PHE A 73 7.31 -6.33 4.52
C PHE A 73 7.37 -6.91 3.10
N LEU A 74 7.88 -6.15 2.14
CA LEU A 74 8.03 -6.62 0.76
C LEU A 74 9.09 -7.70 0.66
N ARG A 75 10.16 -7.63 1.46
CA ARG A 75 11.19 -8.68 1.54
C ARG A 75 10.59 -9.99 2.05
N ALA A 76 9.79 -9.93 3.10
CA ALA A 76 9.06 -11.08 3.63
C ALA A 76 8.06 -11.63 2.60
N GLY A 77 7.48 -10.77 1.78
CA GLY A 77 6.64 -11.12 0.64
C GLY A 77 7.39 -11.63 -0.61
N HIS A 78 8.69 -11.93 -0.50
CA HIS A 78 9.55 -12.38 -1.59
C HIS A 78 9.68 -11.41 -2.78
N ALA A 79 9.44 -10.10 -2.57
CA ALA A 79 9.68 -9.10 -3.60
C ALA A 79 11.18 -8.96 -3.90
N ARG A 80 11.53 -8.90 -5.20
CA ARG A 80 12.92 -8.80 -5.66
C ARG A 80 13.54 -7.48 -5.21
N ALA A 81 14.86 -7.47 -5.00
CA ALA A 81 15.57 -6.28 -4.52
C ALA A 81 15.40 -5.06 -5.44
N TRP A 82 15.35 -5.25 -6.76
CA TRP A 82 15.11 -4.16 -7.71
C TRP A 82 13.67 -3.62 -7.64
N GLN A 83 12.67 -4.49 -7.43
CA GLN A 83 11.28 -4.09 -7.23
C GLN A 83 11.15 -3.22 -5.99
N ARG A 84 11.68 -3.71 -4.86
CA ARG A 84 11.67 -2.99 -3.57
C ARG A 84 12.32 -1.61 -3.71
N ARG A 85 13.50 -1.52 -4.33
CA ARG A 85 14.17 -0.23 -4.57
C ARG A 85 13.33 0.78 -5.35
N LEU A 86 12.46 0.33 -6.24
CA LEU A 86 11.55 1.21 -7.00
C LEU A 86 10.29 1.56 -6.20
N VAL A 87 9.63 0.56 -5.62
CA VAL A 87 8.31 0.75 -5.00
C VAL A 87 8.38 1.30 -3.58
N VAL A 88 9.39 0.94 -2.79
CA VAL A 88 9.54 1.39 -1.39
C VAL A 88 9.48 2.91 -1.24
N PRO A 89 10.29 3.72 -1.97
CA PRO A 89 10.25 5.17 -1.81
C PRO A 89 8.90 5.77 -2.24
N ALA A 90 8.31 5.26 -3.33
CA ALA A 90 7.00 5.72 -3.82
C ALA A 90 5.89 5.42 -2.80
N MET A 91 5.87 4.20 -2.26
CA MET A 91 4.89 3.76 -1.25
C MET A 91 5.08 4.51 0.07
N ALA A 92 6.31 4.71 0.52
CA ALA A 92 6.62 5.43 1.75
C ALA A 92 6.14 6.89 1.70
N ALA A 93 6.41 7.58 0.59
CA ALA A 93 5.94 8.94 0.37
C ALA A 93 4.41 9.01 0.34
N ALA A 94 3.76 8.08 -0.38
CA ALA A 94 2.31 8.01 -0.49
C ALA A 94 1.63 7.76 0.87
N ILE A 95 2.14 6.81 1.66
CA ILE A 95 1.61 6.49 2.99
C ILE A 95 1.83 7.66 3.96
N THR A 96 3.01 8.29 3.92
CA THR A 96 3.31 9.46 4.76
C THR A 96 2.35 10.60 4.46
N ARG A 97 2.11 10.89 3.18
CA ARG A 97 1.14 11.90 2.74
C ARG A 97 -0.29 11.54 3.17
N ALA A 98 -0.71 10.30 2.97
CA ALA A 98 -2.05 9.84 3.35
C ALA A 98 -2.29 9.90 4.86
N ASN A 99 -1.26 9.59 5.67
CA ASN A 99 -1.36 9.73 7.14
C ASN A 99 -1.29 11.20 7.59
N ALA A 100 -0.65 12.08 6.81
CA ALA A 100 -0.59 13.52 7.08
C ALA A 100 -1.86 14.27 6.65
N GLN A 101 -2.71 13.65 5.81
CA GLN A 101 -4.07 14.12 5.56
C GLN A 101 -5.04 13.37 6.48
N PRO A 102 -5.27 13.83 7.71
CA PRO A 102 -6.50 13.46 8.41
C PRO A 102 -7.66 14.10 7.64
N ASP A 103 -8.74 13.34 7.44
CA ASP A 103 -10.01 13.73 6.84
C ASP A 103 -10.22 15.24 6.65
N GLY A 104 -10.24 15.67 5.38
CA GLY A 104 -10.45 17.07 5.02
C GLY A 104 -11.09 17.24 3.64
N ASP A 105 -11.90 16.29 3.19
CA ASP A 105 -12.79 16.53 2.05
C ASP A 105 -14.06 15.68 2.18
N SER A 106 -15.11 16.31 2.71
CA SER A 106 -16.49 15.96 2.40
C SER A 106 -17.21 17.27 2.12
N PRO A 107 -17.61 17.57 0.86
CA PRO A 107 -18.63 18.57 0.58
C PRO A 107 -20.04 18.05 0.94
#